data_AF-A0A7S1DPW1-F1
#
_entry.id   AF-A0A7S1DPW1-F1
#
_cell.length_a   1.000
_cell.length_b   1.000
_cell.length_c   1.000
_cell.angle_alpha   90.00
_cell.angle_beta   90.00
_cell.angle_gamma   90.00
#
_symmetry.space_group_name_H-M   'P 1'
#
loop_
_entity.id
_entity.type
_entity.pdbx_description
1 polymer ?
#
loop_
_entity_poly.entity_id
_entity_poly.type
_entity_poly.pdbx_seq_one_letter_code
_entity_poly.pdbx_strand_id
1 'polypeptide(L)'
;KEVKKEIRNKVDAKDVNVLLDTKADVDEVNRALVDLNGQLNLKASMMDITATLQEQALLNTTLVAELCLGRWIWKSLRTKQGGLVPWNLQTANSDPSNLVWERDRTHIVCATPGLYELSIGFFSRRRPLVKVLVNSEPVLTVNTPPQGVTHHAGGRVSQSGRYTNSSVTGLTHHDFLALPAKAKVSLLYEGDDD
;
A
#
# COMPACT_ATOMS: atom_id res chain seq x y z
N LYS A 1 91.83 -2.48 -2.59
CA LYS A 1 90.69 -3.42 -2.35
C LYS A 1 89.38 -2.68 -2.02
N GLU A 2 89.43 -1.43 -1.53
CA GLU A 2 88.23 -0.62 -1.23
C GLU A 2 87.42 -0.18 -2.45
N VAL A 3 88.06 0.24 -3.55
CA VAL A 3 87.36 0.71 -4.77
C VAL A 3 86.42 -0.35 -5.36
N LYS A 4 86.79 -1.64 -5.29
CA LYS A 4 85.94 -2.76 -5.74
C LYS A 4 84.78 -3.07 -4.78
N LYS A 5 84.84 -2.59 -3.54
CA LYS A 5 83.78 -2.69 -2.54
C LYS A 5 82.79 -1.53 -2.70
N GLU A 6 83.29 -0.32 -2.98
CA GLU A 6 82.47 0.85 -3.30
C GLU A 6 81.65 0.69 -4.58
N ILE A 7 82.24 0.18 -5.67
CA ILE A 7 81.51 -0.09 -6.93
C ILE A 7 80.39 -1.11 -6.73
N ARG A 8 80.56 -2.04 -5.78
CA ARG A 8 79.57 -3.08 -5.46
C ARG A 8 78.37 -2.57 -4.64
N ASN A 9 78.52 -1.40 -4.01
CA ASN A 9 77.47 -0.71 -3.27
C ASN A 9 76.80 0.40 -4.09
N LYS A 10 77.23 0.61 -5.34
CA LYS A 10 76.52 1.51 -6.26
C LYS A 10 75.35 0.74 -6.87
N VAL A 11 74.16 1.31 -6.71
CA VAL A 11 72.93 0.87 -7.37
C VAL A 11 73.21 0.67 -8.86
N ASP A 12 72.92 -0.53 -9.39
CA ASP A 12 73.15 -0.82 -10.79
C ASP A 12 71.98 -0.29 -11.65
N ALA A 13 72.19 -0.10 -12.95
CA ALA A 13 71.17 0.47 -13.83
C ALA A 13 69.87 -0.35 -13.92
N LYS A 14 69.93 -1.68 -13.72
CA LYS A 14 68.75 -2.54 -13.57
C LYS A 14 67.99 -2.23 -12.30
N ASP A 15 68.67 -1.99 -11.18
CA ASP A 15 68.01 -1.64 -9.92
C ASP A 15 67.23 -0.31 -10.09
N VAL A 16 67.80 0.66 -10.81
CA VAL A 16 67.11 1.91 -11.17
C VAL A 16 65.93 1.68 -12.11
N ASN A 17 66.08 0.81 -13.12
CA ASN A 17 65.00 0.49 -14.06
C ASN A 17 63.83 -0.22 -13.38
N VAL A 18 64.10 -1.15 -12.46
CA VAL A 18 63.05 -1.79 -11.66
C VAL A 18 62.30 -0.75 -10.82
N LEU A 19 63.02 0.18 -10.19
CA LEU A 19 62.39 1.27 -9.43
C LEU A 19 61.58 2.23 -10.32
N LEU A 20 62.00 2.46 -11.56
CA LEU A 20 61.26 3.23 -12.56
C LEU A 20 60.02 2.47 -13.05
N ASP A 21 60.09 1.16 -13.26
CA ASP A 21 58.97 0.31 -13.64
C ASP A 21 57.94 0.16 -12.50
N THR A 22 58.39 0.31 -11.25
CA THR A 22 57.51 0.33 -10.07
C THR A 22 56.94 1.74 -9.80
N LYS A 23 57.41 2.76 -10.52
CA LYS A 23 56.93 4.13 -10.35
C LYS A 23 55.57 4.25 -11.02
N ALA A 24 54.58 4.72 -10.27
CA ALA A 24 53.25 4.97 -10.79
C ALA A 24 53.30 5.87 -12.03
N ASP A 25 52.71 5.41 -13.13
CA ASP A 25 52.58 6.19 -14.35
C ASP A 25 51.60 7.35 -14.09
N VAL A 26 52.07 8.57 -14.31
CA VAL A 26 51.29 9.78 -14.13
C VAL A 26 50.07 9.76 -15.05
N ASP A 27 50.18 9.17 -16.23
CA ASP A 27 49.07 9.07 -17.19
C ASP A 27 48.00 8.07 -16.73
N GLU A 28 48.40 7.01 -16.04
CA GLU A 28 47.49 6.03 -15.45
C GLU A 28 46.74 6.65 -14.25
N VAL A 29 47.46 7.37 -13.39
CA VAL A 29 46.86 8.11 -12.26
C VAL A 29 45.88 9.17 -12.76
N ASN A 30 46.24 9.91 -13.81
CA ASN A 30 45.37 10.93 -14.40
C ASN A 30 44.10 10.31 -15.01
N ARG A 31 44.22 9.18 -15.72
CA ARG A 31 43.06 8.45 -16.24
C ARG A 31 42.14 7.98 -15.12
N ALA A 32 42.70 7.38 -14.07
CA ALA A 32 41.93 6.93 -12.91
C ALA A 32 41.22 8.10 -12.20
N LEU A 33 41.86 9.27 -12.10
CA LEU A 33 41.25 10.49 -11.54
C LEU A 33 40.10 11.02 -12.39
N VAL A 34 40.26 11.02 -13.72
CA VAL A 34 39.19 11.43 -14.66
C VAL A 34 38.00 10.48 -14.55
N ASP A 35 38.24 9.17 -14.50
CA ASP A 35 37.19 8.17 -14.36
C ASP A 35 36.46 8.29 -13.02
N LEU A 36 37.19 8.49 -11.92
CA LEU A 36 36.61 8.69 -10.58
C LEU A 36 35.76 9.96 -10.55
N ASN A 37 36.26 11.06 -11.11
CA ASN A 37 35.51 12.31 -11.21
C ASN A 37 34.25 12.15 -12.08
N GLY A 38 34.34 11.40 -13.18
CA GLY A 38 33.19 11.03 -14.02
C GLY A 38 32.14 10.25 -13.24
N GLN A 39 32.53 9.26 -12.44
CA GLN A 39 31.62 8.50 -11.59
C GLN A 39 31.00 9.34 -10.47
N LEU A 40 31.73 10.32 -9.92
CA LEU A 40 31.22 11.22 -8.88
C LEU A 40 30.13 12.14 -9.43
N ASN A 41 30.32 12.64 -10.66
CA ASN A 41 29.37 13.54 -11.34
C ASN A 41 28.03 12.87 -11.68
N LEU A 42 27.97 11.54 -11.74
CA LEU A 42 26.74 10.79 -11.96
C LEU A 42 25.91 10.59 -10.68
N LYS A 43 26.47 10.90 -9.51
CA LYS A 43 25.81 10.69 -8.22
C LYS A 43 25.14 11.98 -7.77
N ALA A 44 23.90 11.87 -7.30
CA ALA A 44 23.26 12.94 -6.58
C ALA A 44 24.03 13.25 -5.28
N SER A 45 24.07 14.51 -4.88
CA SER A 45 24.69 14.86 -3.61
C SER A 45 23.83 14.32 -2.46
N MET A 46 24.46 14.01 -1.33
CA MET A 46 23.73 13.59 -0.13
C MET A 46 22.75 14.67 0.34
N MET A 47 23.07 15.93 0.08
CA MET A 47 22.20 17.07 0.36
C MET A 47 20.94 17.02 -0.49
N ASP A 48 21.05 16.77 -1.80
CA ASP A 48 19.90 16.67 -2.71
C ASP A 48 19.01 15.47 -2.35
N ILE A 49 19.63 14.33 -2.02
CA ILE A 49 18.91 13.14 -1.56
C ILE A 49 18.13 13.45 -0.28
N THR A 50 18.77 14.11 0.69
CA THR A 50 18.14 14.47 1.97
C THR A 50 17.00 15.46 1.77
N ALA A 51 17.18 16.47 0.92
CA ALA A 51 16.14 17.44 0.58
C ALA A 51 14.93 16.75 -0.07
N THR A 52 15.17 15.86 -1.04
CA THR A 52 14.10 15.10 -1.71
C THR A 52 13.33 14.21 -0.72
N LEU A 53 14.03 13.55 0.21
CA LEU A 53 13.40 12.74 1.25
C LEU A 53 12.53 13.57 2.20
N GLN A 54 12.97 14.78 2.56
CA GLN A 54 12.19 15.70 3.39
C GLN A 54 10.93 16.19 2.67
N GLU A 55 11.05 16.57 1.39
CA GLU A 55 9.90 16.95 0.56
C GLU A 55 8.89 15.80 0.41
N GLN A 56 9.38 14.58 0.16
CA GLN A 56 8.54 13.39 0.08
C GLN A 56 7.83 13.09 1.40
N ALA A 57 8.51 13.25 2.54
CA ALA A 57 7.91 13.06 3.86
C ALA A 57 6.78 14.07 4.11
N LEU A 58 6.97 15.32 3.70
CA LEU A 58 5.94 16.36 3.80
C LEU A 58 4.72 16.02 2.92
N LEU A 59 4.94 15.65 1.66
CA LEU A 59 3.87 15.24 0.75
C LEU A 59 3.08 14.04 1.29
N ASN A 60 3.78 13.02 1.79
CA ASN A 60 3.14 11.85 2.40
C ASN A 60 2.30 12.25 3.62
N THR A 61 2.80 13.15 4.46
CA THR A 61 2.07 13.62 5.64
C THR A 61 0.79 14.34 5.23
N THR A 62 0.86 15.22 4.22
CA THR A 62 -0.32 15.92 3.69
C THR A 62 -1.31 14.95 3.07
N LEU A 63 -0.86 14.00 2.25
CA LEU A 63 -1.74 13.02 1.62
C LEU A 63 -2.44 12.12 2.64
N VAL A 64 -1.75 11.71 3.71
CA VAL A 64 -2.35 10.94 4.80
C VAL A 64 -3.38 11.76 5.57
N ALA A 65 -3.13 13.05 5.79
CA ALA A 65 -4.09 13.95 6.44
C ALA A 65 -5.35 14.19 5.60
N GLU A 66 -5.21 14.28 4.28
CA GLU A 66 -6.33 14.51 3.35
C GLU A 66 -7.10 13.21 3.00
N LEU A 67 -6.44 12.06 3.07
CA LEU A 67 -7.05 10.76 2.73
C LEU A 67 -7.39 9.97 4.00
N CYS A 68 -8.58 10.20 4.55
CA CYS A 68 -9.16 9.34 5.59
C CYS A 68 -9.86 8.13 4.95
N LEU A 69 -9.11 7.05 4.74
CA LEU A 69 -9.60 5.82 4.10
C LEU A 69 -9.49 4.64 5.05
N GLY A 70 -10.60 3.90 5.18
CA GLY A 70 -10.65 2.61 5.82
C GLY A 70 -11.23 1.55 4.90
N ARG A 71 -10.68 0.34 4.93
CA ARG A 71 -11.16 -0.80 4.14
C ARG A 71 -11.14 -2.09 4.96
N TRP A 72 -12.29 -2.75 4.99
CA TRP A 72 -12.49 -4.00 5.71
C TRP A 72 -13.15 -5.06 4.85
N ILE A 73 -12.86 -6.32 5.16
CA ILE A 73 -13.37 -7.50 4.45
C ILE A 73 -14.09 -8.40 5.44
N TRP A 74 -15.32 -8.77 5.08
CA TRP A 74 -16.06 -9.86 5.68
C TRP A 74 -15.73 -11.15 4.91
N LYS A 75 -14.99 -12.06 5.56
CA LYS A 75 -14.53 -13.33 4.95
C LYS A 75 -15.16 -14.55 5.60
N SER A 76 -15.79 -14.40 6.77
CA SER A 76 -16.39 -15.54 7.48
C SER A 76 -17.62 -16.09 6.77
N LEU A 77 -18.24 -15.29 5.89
CA LEU A 77 -19.51 -15.58 5.21
C LEU A 77 -20.68 -15.89 6.16
N ARG A 78 -20.47 -15.71 7.46
CA ARG A 78 -21.45 -15.88 8.53
C ARG A 78 -21.71 -14.55 9.20
N THR A 79 -22.97 -14.17 9.26
CA THR A 79 -23.44 -13.00 10.01
C THR A 79 -23.51 -13.33 11.51
N LYS A 80 -23.53 -12.29 12.33
CA LYS A 80 -23.83 -12.37 13.76
C LYS A 80 -25.33 -12.14 13.98
N GLN A 81 -25.75 -12.09 15.24
CA GLN A 81 -27.15 -11.89 15.64
C GLN A 81 -27.81 -10.75 14.84
N GLY A 82 -28.99 -11.03 14.30
CA GLY A 82 -29.77 -10.05 13.52
C GLY A 82 -29.21 -9.76 12.13
N GLY A 83 -28.35 -10.62 11.57
CA GLY A 83 -27.80 -10.44 10.22
C GLY A 83 -26.62 -9.46 10.16
N LEU A 84 -26.07 -9.07 11.31
CA LEU A 84 -24.97 -8.10 11.36
C LEU A 84 -23.67 -8.70 10.81
N VAL A 85 -23.00 -7.95 9.94
CA VAL A 85 -21.75 -8.36 9.28
C VAL A 85 -20.56 -8.21 10.23
N PRO A 86 -19.87 -9.28 10.62
CA PRO A 86 -18.62 -9.16 11.38
C PRO A 86 -17.44 -8.88 10.44
N TRP A 87 -16.78 -7.74 10.63
CA TRP A 87 -15.59 -7.38 9.86
C TRP A 87 -14.37 -8.14 10.39
N ASN A 88 -13.85 -9.09 9.59
CA ASN A 88 -12.81 -10.00 10.07
C ASN A 88 -11.39 -9.52 9.76
N LEU A 89 -11.24 -8.71 8.70
CA LEU A 89 -9.94 -8.28 8.19
C LEU A 89 -9.97 -6.79 7.85
N GLN A 90 -8.97 -6.05 8.34
CA GLN A 90 -8.65 -4.69 7.90
C GLN A 90 -7.54 -4.77 6.87
N THR A 91 -7.78 -4.22 5.68
CA THR A 91 -6.77 -4.19 4.59
C THR A 91 -6.12 -2.82 4.46
N ALA A 92 -6.80 -1.76 4.87
CA ALA A 92 -6.24 -0.42 4.96
C ALA A 92 -6.97 0.38 6.06
N ASN A 93 -6.23 1.23 6.76
CA ASN A 93 -6.79 2.26 7.63
C ASN A 93 -5.74 3.37 7.81
N SER A 94 -5.93 4.51 7.13
CA SER A 94 -5.02 5.64 7.22
C SER A 94 -5.26 6.54 8.43
N ASP A 95 -6.42 6.41 9.10
CA ASP A 95 -6.72 7.12 10.34
C ASP A 95 -7.35 6.18 11.39
N PRO A 96 -6.53 5.35 12.07
CA PRO A 96 -7.01 4.44 13.13
C PRO A 96 -7.56 5.15 14.36
N SER A 97 -7.27 6.45 14.53
CA SER A 97 -7.79 7.24 15.65
C SER A 97 -9.25 7.63 15.42
N ASN A 98 -9.61 7.89 14.16
CA ASN A 98 -10.97 8.20 13.75
C ASN A 98 -11.78 6.94 13.39
N LEU A 99 -11.20 6.04 12.60
CA LEU A 99 -11.85 4.82 12.11
C LEU A 99 -11.49 3.62 13.00
N VAL A 100 -12.07 3.59 14.19
CA VAL A 100 -11.74 2.59 15.21
C VAL A 100 -12.45 1.28 14.90
N TRP A 101 -11.67 0.20 14.77
CA TRP A 101 -12.15 -1.14 14.46
C TRP A 101 -11.42 -2.18 15.29
N GLU A 102 -12.13 -3.24 15.65
CA GLU A 102 -11.56 -4.46 16.23
C GLU A 102 -12.04 -5.68 15.45
N ARG A 103 -11.19 -6.70 15.40
CA ARG A 103 -11.47 -7.94 14.68
C ARG A 103 -12.79 -8.56 15.12
N ASP A 104 -13.58 -8.97 14.12
CA ASP A 104 -14.89 -9.63 14.25
C ASP A 104 -15.99 -8.76 14.88
N ARG A 105 -15.75 -7.47 15.14
CA ARG A 105 -16.84 -6.55 15.51
C ARG A 105 -17.76 -6.29 14.31
N THR A 106 -19.01 -6.00 14.62
CA THR A 106 -20.07 -5.76 13.64
C THR A 106 -20.16 -4.31 13.18
N HIS A 107 -19.31 -3.44 13.74
CA HIS A 107 -19.32 -2.02 13.47
C HIS A 107 -17.90 -1.46 13.41
N ILE A 108 -17.79 -0.35 12.71
CA ILE A 108 -16.63 0.55 12.74
C ILE A 108 -17.10 1.82 13.43
N VAL A 109 -16.31 2.34 14.37
CA VAL A 109 -16.60 3.61 15.01
C VAL A 109 -15.94 4.72 14.21
N CYS A 110 -16.70 5.74 13.84
CA CYS A 110 -16.20 7.00 13.32
C CYS A 110 -16.15 7.99 14.50
N ALA A 111 -14.97 8.25 15.04
CA ALA A 111 -14.80 9.05 16.27
C ALA A 111 -15.16 10.53 16.05
N THR A 112 -14.73 11.10 14.93
CA THR A 112 -14.92 12.50 14.56
C THR A 112 -16.24 12.68 13.80
N PRO A 113 -17.07 13.70 14.14
CA PRO A 113 -18.25 14.01 13.35
C PRO A 113 -17.88 14.56 11.97
N GLY A 114 -18.73 14.36 10.97
CA GLY A 114 -18.48 14.90 9.63
C GLY A 114 -19.22 14.15 8.51
N LEU A 115 -18.86 14.49 7.28
CA LEU A 115 -19.35 13.80 6.09
C LEU A 115 -18.38 12.66 5.75
N TYR A 116 -18.90 11.44 5.64
CA TYR A 116 -18.14 10.24 5.33
C TYR A 116 -18.62 9.64 4.02
N GLU A 117 -17.68 9.23 3.19
CA GLU A 117 -17.96 8.42 2.02
C GLU A 117 -18.08 6.94 2.41
N LEU A 118 -19.13 6.28 1.97
CA LEU A 118 -19.37 4.85 2.17
C LEU A 118 -19.39 4.15 0.81
N SER A 119 -18.49 3.18 0.64
CA SER A 119 -18.47 2.26 -0.50
C SER A 119 -18.60 0.83 0.00
N ILE A 120 -19.61 0.11 -0.50
CA ILE A 120 -19.90 -1.27 -0.11
C ILE A 120 -20.00 -2.19 -1.31
N GLY A 121 -19.64 -3.46 -1.11
CA GLY A 121 -19.71 -4.51 -2.12
C GLY A 121 -20.02 -5.87 -1.49
N PHE A 122 -21.10 -6.51 -1.92
CA PHE A 122 -21.50 -7.85 -1.48
C PHE A 122 -21.77 -8.74 -2.70
N PHE A 123 -21.11 -9.88 -2.77
CA PHE A 123 -21.22 -10.82 -3.88
C PHE A 123 -21.83 -12.13 -3.37
N SER A 124 -22.98 -12.51 -3.92
CA SER A 124 -23.77 -13.65 -3.44
C SER A 124 -24.54 -14.30 -4.59
N ARG A 125 -24.95 -15.55 -4.41
CA ARG A 125 -25.77 -16.33 -5.36
C ARG A 125 -27.22 -15.86 -5.35
N ARG A 126 -27.77 -15.55 -4.17
CA ARG A 126 -29.07 -14.87 -4.04
C ARG A 126 -28.89 -13.37 -4.08
N ARG A 127 -29.94 -12.66 -4.51
CA ARG A 127 -30.00 -11.21 -4.49
C ARG A 127 -29.84 -10.72 -3.04
N PRO A 128 -28.74 -10.02 -2.71
CA PRO A 128 -28.53 -9.56 -1.35
C PRO A 128 -29.33 -8.28 -1.10
N LEU A 129 -29.70 -8.10 0.16
CA LEU A 129 -30.24 -6.86 0.72
C LEU A 129 -29.29 -6.43 1.83
N VAL A 130 -28.83 -5.19 1.76
CA VAL A 130 -27.93 -4.62 2.76
C VAL A 130 -28.56 -3.39 3.38
N LYS A 131 -28.60 -3.34 4.70
CA LYS A 131 -28.99 -2.13 5.44
C LYS A 131 -27.74 -1.56 6.10
N VAL A 132 -27.56 -0.25 5.96
CA VAL A 132 -26.55 0.50 6.69
C VAL A 132 -27.21 1.03 7.95
N LEU A 133 -26.58 0.77 9.10
CA LEU A 133 -27.04 1.24 10.40
C LEU A 133 -26.03 2.23 10.95
N VAL A 134 -26.53 3.38 11.41
CA VAL A 134 -25.76 4.34 12.21
C VAL A 134 -26.31 4.29 13.62
N ASN A 135 -25.47 3.97 14.59
CA ASN A 135 -25.86 3.80 15.99
C ASN A 135 -27.03 2.82 16.19
N SER A 136 -27.01 1.73 15.42
CA SER A 136 -28.07 0.70 15.40
C SER A 136 -29.42 1.12 14.80
N GLU A 137 -29.51 2.32 14.21
CA GLU A 137 -30.68 2.76 13.47
C GLU A 137 -30.44 2.64 11.96
N PRO A 138 -31.36 2.03 11.18
CA PRO A 138 -31.21 1.90 9.74
C PRO A 138 -31.35 3.26 9.05
N VAL A 139 -30.32 3.67 8.31
CA VAL A 139 -30.29 4.97 7.60
C VAL A 139 -30.34 4.82 6.08
N LEU A 140 -29.93 3.66 5.56
CA LEU A 140 -29.90 3.37 4.13
C LEU A 140 -30.21 1.89 3.91
N THR A 141 -31.06 1.59 2.92
CA THR A 141 -31.29 0.23 2.43
C THR A 141 -30.85 0.14 0.98
N VAL A 142 -29.91 -0.75 0.72
CA VAL A 142 -29.32 -0.98 -0.58
C VAL A 142 -29.84 -2.31 -1.12
N ASN A 143 -30.46 -2.27 -2.29
CA ASN A 143 -30.94 -3.44 -3.00
C ASN A 143 -30.73 -3.28 -4.51
N THR A 144 -30.54 -4.39 -5.23
CA THR A 144 -30.41 -4.36 -6.71
C THR A 144 -31.81 -4.27 -7.31
N PRO A 145 -32.24 -3.22 -8.03
CA PRO A 145 -33.61 -3.21 -8.58
C PRO A 145 -33.84 -4.41 -9.52
N PRO A 146 -35.08 -4.96 -9.59
CA PRO A 146 -35.38 -6.12 -10.44
C PRO A 146 -35.17 -5.87 -11.95
N GLN A 147 -34.98 -4.62 -12.36
CA GLN A 147 -34.72 -4.17 -13.73
C GLN A 147 -33.42 -3.34 -13.85
N GLY A 148 -32.68 -3.19 -12.75
CA GLY A 148 -31.42 -2.44 -12.75
C GLY A 148 -30.32 -3.24 -13.43
N VAL A 149 -29.46 -2.55 -14.17
CA VAL A 149 -28.32 -3.09 -14.93
C VAL A 149 -27.61 -4.17 -14.11
N THR A 150 -27.89 -5.43 -14.46
CA THR A 150 -27.02 -6.55 -14.12
C THR A 150 -25.69 -6.24 -14.82
N HIS A 151 -24.67 -5.85 -14.07
CA HIS A 151 -23.32 -5.82 -14.62
C HIS A 151 -22.98 -7.25 -15.02
N HIS A 152 -23.15 -7.52 -16.32
CA HIS A 152 -23.00 -8.74 -17.09
C HIS A 152 -22.52 -10.00 -16.36
N ALA A 153 -23.45 -10.93 -16.09
CA ALA A 153 -23.30 -12.37 -16.39
C ALA A 153 -24.68 -13.06 -16.36
N GLY A 154 -25.35 -13.11 -17.52
CA GLY A 154 -26.38 -14.12 -17.83
C GLY A 154 -27.80 -13.84 -17.31
N GLY A 155 -28.74 -13.71 -18.25
CA GLY A 155 -30.17 -13.86 -17.95
C GLY A 155 -30.44 -15.19 -17.26
N ARG A 156 -31.37 -15.19 -16.29
CA ARG A 156 -31.71 -16.31 -15.40
C ARG A 156 -30.47 -16.96 -14.77
N VAL A 157 -30.21 -16.63 -13.50
CA VAL A 157 -29.35 -17.45 -12.64
C VAL A 157 -30.02 -18.82 -12.49
N SER A 158 -29.78 -19.71 -13.45
CA SER A 158 -29.84 -21.14 -13.24
C SER A 158 -28.95 -21.42 -12.04
N GLN A 159 -29.47 -22.11 -11.03
CA GLN A 159 -28.75 -22.52 -9.83
C GLN A 159 -27.37 -23.09 -10.21
N SER A 160 -26.34 -22.25 -10.23
CA SER A 160 -24.98 -22.69 -10.43
C SER A 160 -24.48 -23.17 -9.09
N GLY A 161 -24.00 -24.42 -9.06
CA GLY A 161 -23.47 -25.07 -7.87
C GLY A 161 -22.30 -24.33 -7.22
N ARG A 162 -21.71 -24.98 -6.20
CA ARG A 162 -20.61 -24.44 -5.41
C ARG A 162 -19.50 -23.86 -6.29
N TYR A 163 -19.29 -22.55 -6.17
CA TYR A 163 -18.12 -21.79 -6.63
C TYR A 163 -17.50 -22.30 -7.93
N THR A 164 -18.14 -22.02 -9.07
CA THR A 164 -17.38 -21.85 -10.32
C THR A 164 -16.94 -20.39 -10.39
N ASN A 165 -15.73 -20.14 -10.85
CA ASN A 165 -15.05 -18.83 -10.94
C ASN A 165 -15.74 -17.80 -11.88
N SER A 166 -17.06 -17.86 -12.06
CA SER A 166 -17.78 -17.20 -13.15
C SER A 166 -19.07 -16.49 -12.74
N SER A 167 -19.41 -16.41 -11.46
CA SER A 167 -20.55 -15.61 -10.97
C SER A 167 -20.06 -14.35 -10.26
N VAL A 168 -19.53 -13.41 -11.04
CA VAL A 168 -19.03 -12.09 -10.57
C VAL A 168 -20.17 -11.07 -10.55
N THR A 169 -21.32 -11.44 -10.00
CA THR A 169 -22.45 -10.49 -9.83
C THR A 169 -22.62 -10.20 -8.34
N GLY A 170 -22.90 -8.95 -8.00
CA GLY A 170 -22.97 -8.49 -6.62
C GLY A 170 -23.66 -7.14 -6.50
N LEU A 171 -23.99 -6.79 -5.28
CA LEU A 171 -24.54 -5.50 -4.89
C LEU A 171 -23.39 -4.58 -4.51
N THR A 172 -23.19 -3.53 -5.30
CA THR A 172 -22.30 -2.42 -4.97
C THR A 172 -23.12 -1.16 -4.74
N HIS A 173 -22.67 -0.32 -3.82
CA HIS A 173 -23.28 0.98 -3.56
C HIS A 173 -22.25 1.97 -3.06
N HIS A 174 -22.46 3.24 -3.44
CA HIS A 174 -21.61 4.35 -3.11
C HIS A 174 -22.50 5.51 -2.66
N ASP A 175 -22.25 6.03 -1.46
CA ASP A 175 -23.07 7.08 -0.86
C ASP A 175 -22.27 7.90 0.15
N PHE A 176 -22.88 8.98 0.66
CA PHE A 176 -22.32 9.79 1.73
C PHE A 176 -23.22 9.81 2.96
N LEU A 177 -22.61 9.72 4.14
CA LEU A 177 -23.28 9.75 5.44
C LEU A 177 -22.79 10.95 6.25
N ALA A 178 -23.72 11.79 6.72
CA ALA A 178 -23.43 12.77 7.75
C ALA A 178 -23.47 12.09 9.13
N LEU A 179 -22.32 11.94 9.77
CA LEU A 179 -22.18 11.18 11.02
C LEU A 179 -21.97 12.11 12.23
N PRO A 180 -22.64 11.84 13.37
CA PRO A 180 -22.30 12.48 14.64
C PRO A 180 -20.99 11.94 15.20
N ALA A 181 -20.48 12.57 16.26
CA ALA A 181 -19.28 12.12 16.95
C ALA A 181 -19.48 10.70 17.52
N LYS A 182 -18.45 9.86 17.41
CA LYS A 182 -18.45 8.46 17.89
C LYS A 182 -19.57 7.59 17.29
N ALA A 183 -19.98 7.89 16.05
CA ALA A 183 -20.99 7.12 15.35
C ALA A 183 -20.51 5.67 15.11
N LYS A 184 -21.39 4.70 15.34
CA LYS A 184 -21.14 3.28 15.01
C LYS A 184 -21.80 2.96 13.67
N VAL A 185 -20.99 2.70 12.65
CA VAL A 185 -21.47 2.27 11.34
C VAL A 185 -21.45 0.74 11.29
N SER A 186 -22.61 0.12 11.11
CA SER A 186 -22.77 -1.33 10.99
C SER A 186 -23.48 -1.68 9.69
N LEU A 187 -23.26 -2.89 9.17
CA LEU A 187 -24.01 -3.42 8.04
C LEU A 187 -24.81 -4.63 8.47
N LEU A 188 -26.07 -4.66 8.08
CA LEU A 188 -26.93 -5.84 8.17
C LEU A 188 -27.07 -6.42 6.76
N TYR A 189 -26.79 -7.70 6.62
CA TYR A 189 -26.85 -8.42 5.37
C TYR A 189 -27.95 -9.50 5.45
N GLU A 190 -28.83 -9.49 4.46
CA GLU A 190 -29.84 -10.52 4.21
C GLU A 190 -29.58 -11.06 2.79
N GLY A 191 -29.16 -12.32 2.66
CA GLY A 191 -28.80 -12.90 1.37
C GLY A 191 -28.68 -14.42 1.45
N ASP A 192 -27.56 -14.96 0.98
CA ASP A 192 -27.26 -16.37 1.19
C ASP A 192 -26.84 -16.66 2.63
N ASP A 193 -27.36 -17.76 3.17
CA ASP A 193 -26.83 -18.41 4.36
C ASP A 193 -25.97 -19.60 3.91
N ASP A 194 -24.75 -19.71 4.42
CA ASP A 194 -23.83 -20.83 4.17
C ASP A 194 -24.08 -22.03 5.11
#